data_AF-A0A5D0XMY3-F1
#
_entry.id   AF-A0A5D0XMY3-F1
#
_cell.length_a   1.000
_cell.length_b   1.000
_cell.length_c   1.000
_cell.angle_alpha   90.00
_cell.angle_beta   90.00
_cell.angle_gamma   90.00
#
_symmetry.space_group_name_H-M   'P 1'
#
loop_
_entity.id
_entity.type
_entity.pdbx_description
1 polymer ?
#
loop_
_entity_poly.entity_id
_entity_poly.type
_entity_poly.pdbx_seq_one_letter_code
_entity_poly.pdbx_strand_id
1 'polypeptide(L)'
;MCGACGRLVVADPTLGPRRTVRNLLVVAQVVNSVTSGLAGLPVARVSGDAWVLVGRTGTSRSCDTVGQLWEVLTDGAIRAYGEAGPLTQNLEAALPGAADLVERILLAGLAWTAPGARAAQSPRLRSVKTALTPQSPIPSVKP
;
A
#
# COMPACT_ATOMS: atom_id res chain seq x y z
N MET A 1 5.66 16.99 -3.40
CA MET A 1 6.03 16.95 -4.83
C MET A 1 7.55 16.88 -4.95
N CYS A 2 8.08 16.11 -5.88
CA CYS A 2 9.51 16.10 -6.19
C CYS A 2 9.86 17.35 -7.01
N GLY A 3 10.77 18.21 -6.51
CA GLY A 3 11.17 19.46 -7.17
C GLY A 3 11.91 19.29 -8.51
N ALA A 4 12.39 18.08 -8.83
CA ALA A 4 13.13 17.81 -10.06
C ALA A 4 12.26 17.25 -11.21
N CYS A 5 11.18 16.53 -10.89
CA CYS A 5 10.35 15.87 -11.91
C CYS A 5 8.85 16.23 -11.83
N GLY A 6 8.45 17.11 -10.90
CA GLY A 6 7.06 17.56 -10.73
C GLY A 6 6.08 16.50 -10.22
N ARG A 7 6.52 15.26 -9.99
CA ARG A 7 5.65 14.15 -9.58
C ARG A 7 5.23 14.25 -8.11
N LEU A 8 3.99 13.86 -7.84
CA LEU A 8 3.48 13.64 -6.49
C LEU A 8 4.15 12.39 -5.91
N VAL A 9 5.09 12.60 -4.98
CA VAL A 9 5.66 11.51 -4.18
C VAL A 9 4.71 11.25 -3.03
N VAL A 10 4.03 10.11 -3.04
CA VAL A 10 3.25 9.63 -1.90
C VAL A 10 4.23 9.21 -0.80
N ALA A 11 4.09 9.79 0.39
CA ALA A 11 4.90 9.44 1.54
C ALA A 11 4.59 7.99 1.96
N ASP A 12 5.63 7.17 2.08
CA ASP A 12 5.52 5.80 2.58
C ASP A 12 6.30 5.70 3.89
N PRO A 13 5.63 5.45 5.04
CA PRO A 13 6.29 5.40 6.34
C PRO A 13 7.32 4.25 6.43
N THR A 14 7.17 3.21 5.62
CA THR A 14 8.06 2.03 5.63
C THR A 14 9.36 2.30 4.87
N LEU A 15 9.25 3.01 3.75
CA LEU A 15 10.40 3.38 2.91
C LEU A 15 11.09 4.68 3.37
N GLY A 16 10.40 5.51 4.13
CA GLY A 16 10.88 6.81 4.56
C GLY A 16 10.97 7.81 3.39
N PRO A 17 11.79 8.87 3.53
CA PRO A 17 11.80 9.99 2.58
C PRO A 17 12.43 9.65 1.21
N ARG A 18 13.15 8.53 1.11
CA ARG A 18 13.86 8.13 -0.12
C ARG A 18 13.22 6.90 -0.75
N ARG A 19 12.50 7.12 -1.84
CA ARG A 19 11.90 6.08 -2.68
C ARG A 19 12.79 5.83 -3.90
N THR A 20 13.66 4.82 -3.83
CA THR A 20 14.52 4.42 -4.95
C THR A 20 13.93 3.20 -5.66
N VAL A 21 14.25 3.00 -6.94
CA VAL A 21 13.85 1.79 -7.69
C VAL A 21 14.33 0.52 -6.97
N ARG A 22 15.53 0.55 -6.38
CA ARG A 22 16.04 -0.56 -5.55
C ARG A 22 15.10 -0.87 -4.38
N ASN A 23 14.64 0.14 -3.66
CA ASN A 23 13.70 -0.05 -2.55
C ASN A 23 12.37 -0.65 -3.04
N LEU A 24 11.85 -0.20 -4.19
CA LEU A 24 10.63 -0.74 -4.79
C LEU A 24 10.76 -2.23 -5.15
N LEU A 25 11.91 -2.61 -5.72
CA LEU A 25 12.21 -4.00 -6.07
C LEU A 25 12.38 -4.88 -4.83
N VAL A 26 13.06 -4.38 -3.79
CA VAL A 26 13.20 -5.10 -2.51
C VAL A 26 11.83 -5.36 -1.90
N VAL A 27 10.93 -4.37 -1.85
CA VAL A 27 9.56 -4.56 -1.37
C VAL A 27 8.85 -5.64 -2.15
N ALA A 28 8.85 -5.58 -3.48
CA ALA A 28 8.17 -6.57 -4.31
C ALA A 28 8.73 -7.98 -4.09
N GLN A 29 10.05 -8.11 -3.98
CA GLN A 29 10.70 -9.39 -3.71
C GLN A 29 10.30 -9.95 -2.33
N VAL A 30 10.41 -9.15 -1.27
CA VAL A 30 10.07 -9.57 0.10
C VAL A 30 8.61 -10.00 0.18
N VAL A 31 7.70 -9.16 -0.34
CA VAL A 31 6.26 -9.45 -0.37
C VAL A 31 6.01 -10.78 -1.08
N ASN A 32 6.54 -10.96 -2.30
CA ASN A 32 6.32 -12.17 -3.09
C ASN A 32 6.91 -13.42 -2.41
N SER A 33 8.07 -13.29 -1.74
CA SER A 33 8.68 -14.38 -0.98
C SER A 33 7.80 -14.80 0.20
N VAL A 34 7.29 -13.85 0.98
CA VAL A 34 6.41 -14.14 2.13
C VAL A 34 5.08 -14.73 1.67
N THR A 35 4.54 -14.28 0.54
CA THR A 35 3.29 -14.81 -0.01
C THR A 35 3.50 -16.09 -0.84
N SER A 36 4.75 -16.53 -1.03
CA SER A 36 5.03 -17.74 -1.80
C SER A 36 4.44 -18.96 -1.07
N GLY A 37 3.80 -19.86 -1.82
CA GLY A 37 3.07 -20.99 -1.26
C GLY A 37 1.62 -20.70 -0.82
N LEU A 38 1.22 -19.42 -0.72
CA LEU A 38 -0.16 -19.06 -0.42
C LEU A 38 -1.00 -18.97 -1.70
N ALA A 39 -1.59 -20.10 -2.08
CA ALA A 39 -2.50 -20.22 -3.21
C ALA A 39 -3.65 -19.19 -3.19
N GLY A 40 -3.69 -18.33 -4.20
CA GLY A 40 -4.77 -17.37 -4.41
C GLY A 40 -4.40 -15.93 -4.10
N LEU A 41 -3.24 -15.70 -3.47
CA LEU A 41 -2.73 -14.35 -3.27
C LEU A 41 -2.19 -13.74 -4.58
N PRO A 42 -2.39 -12.43 -4.78
CA PRO A 42 -1.85 -11.72 -5.93
C PRO A 42 -0.33 -11.54 -5.84
N VAL A 43 0.32 -11.40 -6.99
CA VAL A 43 1.76 -11.17 -7.09
C VAL A 43 2.04 -9.67 -7.20
N ALA A 44 2.99 -9.16 -6.41
CA ALA A 44 3.44 -7.77 -6.47
C ALA A 44 4.45 -7.57 -7.60
N ARG A 45 4.22 -6.55 -8.43
CA ARG A 45 5.15 -6.09 -9.48
C ARG A 45 5.38 -4.60 -9.33
N VAL A 46 6.62 -4.16 -9.56
CA VAL A 46 6.93 -2.73 -9.64
C VAL A 46 6.40 -2.18 -10.97
N SER A 47 5.69 -1.06 -10.91
CA SER A 47 5.19 -0.34 -12.08
C SER A 47 5.47 1.16 -11.91
N GLY A 48 6.50 1.66 -12.61
CA GLY A 48 6.98 3.02 -12.41
C GLY A 48 7.49 3.26 -10.99
N ASP A 49 6.84 4.15 -10.27
CA ASP A 49 7.10 4.47 -8.86
C ASP A 49 6.17 3.76 -7.87
N ALA A 50 5.23 2.95 -8.34
CA ALA A 50 4.24 2.23 -7.54
C ALA A 50 4.39 0.71 -7.68
N TRP A 51 3.48 -0.01 -7.03
CA TRP A 51 3.30 -1.45 -7.23
C TRP A 51 1.95 -1.74 -7.82
N VAL A 52 1.87 -2.83 -8.57
CA VAL A 52 0.61 -3.43 -9.03
C VAL A 52 0.55 -4.85 -8.50
N LEU A 53 -0.50 -5.16 -7.76
CA LEU A 53 -0.85 -6.51 -7.36
C LEU A 53 -1.69 -7.14 -8.47
N VAL A 54 -1.22 -8.26 -9.02
CA VAL A 54 -1.90 -8.98 -10.10
C VAL A 54 -2.46 -10.29 -9.56
N GLY A 55 -3.79 -10.37 -9.51
CA GLY A 55 -4.52 -11.57 -9.10
C GLY A 55 -4.72 -12.55 -10.25
N ARG A 56 -5.03 -13.81 -9.92
CA ARG A 56 -5.24 -14.89 -10.90
C ARG A 56 -6.45 -14.66 -11.82
N THR A 57 -7.45 -13.93 -11.35
CA THR A 57 -8.69 -13.61 -12.08
C THR A 57 -8.54 -12.40 -13.02
N GLY A 58 -7.31 -11.91 -13.24
CA GLY A 58 -7.04 -10.74 -14.07
C GLY A 58 -7.33 -9.40 -13.39
N THR A 59 -7.85 -9.41 -12.15
CA THR A 59 -7.98 -8.19 -11.35
C THR A 59 -6.60 -7.68 -10.96
N SER A 60 -6.35 -6.40 -11.22
CA SER A 60 -5.14 -5.71 -10.77
C SER A 60 -5.50 -4.54 -9.86
N ARG A 61 -4.65 -4.28 -8.87
CA ARG A 61 -4.79 -3.14 -7.97
C ARG A 61 -3.46 -2.41 -7.83
N SER A 62 -3.45 -1.11 -8.14
CA SER A 62 -2.30 -0.26 -7.89
C SER A 62 -2.19 0.04 -6.39
N CYS A 63 -0.96 0.03 -5.89
CA CYS A 63 -0.62 0.35 -4.51
C CYS A 63 0.55 1.34 -4.54
N ASP A 64 0.35 2.49 -3.93
CA ASP A 64 1.35 3.54 -3.81
C ASP A 64 2.17 3.40 -2.54
N THR A 65 1.77 2.57 -1.57
CA THR A 65 2.50 2.37 -0.32
C THR A 65 2.60 0.89 0.04
N VAL A 66 3.61 0.54 0.85
CA VAL A 66 3.76 -0.79 1.47
C VAL A 66 2.55 -1.12 2.33
N GLY A 67 1.95 -0.13 2.99
CA GLY A 67 0.70 -0.33 3.76
C GLY A 67 -0.46 -0.78 2.88
N GLN A 68 -0.68 -0.13 1.73
CA GLN A 68 -1.71 -0.54 0.78
C GLN A 68 -1.45 -1.93 0.19
N LEU A 69 -0.19 -2.32 -0.03
CA LEU A 69 0.15 -3.68 -0.44
C LEU A 69 -0.32 -4.70 0.61
N TRP A 70 0.04 -4.48 1.87
CA TRP A 70 -0.32 -5.40 2.95
C TRP A 70 -1.81 -5.42 3.25
N GLU A 71 -2.52 -4.29 3.11
CA GLU A 71 -3.99 -4.24 3.18
C GLU A 71 -4.60 -5.21 2.16
N VAL A 72 -4.22 -5.08 0.88
CA VAL A 72 -4.78 -5.90 -0.20
C VAL A 72 -4.44 -7.37 -0.03
N LEU A 73 -3.20 -7.68 0.40
CA LEU A 73 -2.76 -9.05 0.62
C LEU A 73 -3.45 -9.68 1.83
N THR A 74 -3.66 -8.93 2.90
CA THR A 74 -4.39 -9.39 4.09
C THR A 74 -5.85 -9.65 3.74
N ASP A 75 -6.48 -8.75 2.98
CA ASP A 75 -7.84 -8.94 2.46
C ASP A 75 -7.93 -10.17 1.55
N GLY A 76 -6.92 -10.38 0.70
CA GLY A 76 -6.81 -11.57 -0.14
C GLY A 76 -6.67 -12.85 0.67
N ALA A 77 -5.85 -12.83 1.73
CA ALA A 77 -5.63 -13.98 2.60
C ALA A 77 -6.92 -14.35 3.34
N ILE A 78 -7.61 -13.36 3.92
CA ILE A 78 -8.90 -13.57 4.60
C ILE A 78 -9.95 -14.13 3.62
N ARG A 79 -9.99 -13.64 2.37
CA ARG A 79 -10.93 -14.18 1.36
C ARG A 79 -10.59 -15.61 0.94
N ALA A 80 -9.32 -15.94 0.84
CA ALA A 80 -8.86 -17.26 0.38
C ALA A 80 -8.92 -18.33 1.49
N TYR A 81 -8.62 -17.95 2.73
CA TYR A 81 -8.41 -18.87 3.85
C TYR A 81 -9.37 -18.67 5.03
N GLY A 82 -10.20 -17.62 5.00
CA GLY A 82 -11.09 -17.24 6.11
C GLY A 82 -10.40 -16.37 7.17
N GLU A 83 -9.07 -16.40 7.24
CA GLU A 83 -8.26 -15.67 8.21
C GLU A 83 -6.89 -15.26 7.63
N ALA A 84 -6.18 -14.38 8.35
CA ALA A 84 -4.82 -13.95 7.97
C ALA A 84 -3.71 -14.86 8.55
N GLY A 85 -4.06 -15.90 9.33
CA GLY A 85 -3.14 -16.77 10.06
C GLY A 85 -1.97 -17.30 9.22
N PRO A 86 -2.19 -17.89 8.04
CA PRO A 86 -1.11 -18.37 7.18
C PRO A 86 -0.14 -17.27 6.73
N LEU A 87 -0.65 -16.06 6.47
CA LEU A 87 0.19 -14.92 6.10
C LEU A 87 0.97 -14.40 7.31
N THR A 88 0.35 -14.32 8.50
CA THR A 88 1.03 -13.98 9.76
C THR A 88 2.18 -14.94 10.03
N GLN A 89 1.96 -16.24 9.88
CA GLN A 89 2.98 -17.26 10.12
C GLN A 89 4.20 -17.09 9.18
N ASN A 90 3.97 -16.82 7.90
CA ASN A 90 5.06 -16.56 6.95
C ASN A 90 5.82 -15.27 7.28
N LEU A 91 5.14 -14.23 7.75
CA LEU A 91 5.76 -12.98 8.17
C LEU A 91 6.64 -13.17 9.41
N GLU A 92 6.14 -13.87 10.43
CA GLU A 92 6.89 -14.20 11.65
C GLU A 92 8.11 -15.06 11.35
N ALA A 93 7.97 -16.05 10.46
CA ALA A 93 9.08 -16.90 10.04
C ALA A 93 10.17 -16.14 9.26
N ALA A 94 9.81 -15.07 8.55
CA ALA A 94 10.75 -14.28 7.74
C ALA A 94 11.49 -13.18 8.55
N LEU A 95 11.04 -12.89 9.77
CA LEU A 95 11.58 -11.78 10.58
C LEU A 95 13.00 -12.03 11.14
N PRO A 96 13.36 -13.23 11.63
CA PRO A 96 14.67 -13.46 12.21
C PRO A 96 15.81 -13.22 11.21
N GLY A 97 16.75 -12.34 11.57
CA GLY A 97 17.93 -12.03 10.74
C GLY A 97 17.64 -11.17 9.51
N ALA A 98 16.44 -10.58 9.42
CA ALA A 98 16.11 -9.63 8.35
C ALA A 98 16.98 -8.37 8.46
N ALA A 99 17.44 -7.87 7.31
CA ALA A 99 18.09 -6.55 7.24
C ALA A 99 17.07 -5.42 7.48
N ASP A 100 17.51 -4.26 7.97
CA ASP A 100 16.64 -3.15 8.43
C ASP A 100 15.45 -2.82 7.52
N LEU A 101 15.65 -2.73 6.20
CA LEU A 101 14.56 -2.44 5.27
C LEU A 101 13.57 -3.59 5.18
N VAL A 102 14.07 -4.83 5.12
CA VAL A 102 13.25 -6.04 5.07
C VAL A 102 12.46 -6.17 6.37
N GLU A 103 13.10 -5.98 7.51
CA GLU A 103 12.44 -5.99 8.82
C GLU A 103 11.30 -4.99 8.88
N ARG A 104 11.51 -3.72 8.47
CA ARG A 104 10.44 -2.71 8.40
C ARG A 104 9.28 -3.14 7.50
N ILE A 105 9.56 -3.78 6.36
CA ILE A 105 8.54 -4.28 5.44
C ILE A 105 7.71 -5.39 6.10
N LEU A 106 8.36 -6.32 6.81
CA LEU A 106 7.71 -7.43 7.50
C LEU A 106 6.89 -6.96 8.69
N LEU A 107 7.42 -6.06 9.51
CA LEU A 107 6.70 -5.44 10.63
C LEU A 107 5.48 -4.66 10.15
N ALA A 108 5.60 -3.95 9.03
CA ALA A 108 4.45 -3.31 8.41
C ALA A 108 3.38 -4.33 8.01
N GLY A 109 3.76 -5.52 7.54
CA GLY A 109 2.83 -6.61 7.23
C GLY A 109 2.13 -7.17 8.47
N LEU A 110 2.87 -7.43 9.55
CA LEU A 110 2.33 -7.92 10.81
C LEU A 110 1.31 -6.94 11.42
N ALA A 111 1.55 -5.64 11.26
CA ALA A 111 0.62 -4.62 11.70
C ALA A 111 -0.75 -4.71 11.00
N TRP A 112 -0.83 -5.26 9.78
CA TRP A 112 -2.10 -5.47 9.06
C TRP A 112 -2.78 -6.80 9.39
N THR A 113 -2.00 -7.84 9.72
CA THR A 113 -2.55 -9.15 10.05
C THR A 113 -2.97 -9.30 11.52
N ALA A 114 -2.56 -8.37 12.38
CA ALA A 114 -2.93 -8.36 13.79
C ALA A 114 -4.46 -8.29 14.01
N PRO A 115 -5.02 -9.02 15.00
CA PRO A 115 -6.42 -8.92 15.36
C PRO A 115 -6.79 -7.47 15.70
N GLY A 116 -7.79 -6.90 15.02
CA GLY A 116 -8.23 -5.52 15.24
C GLY A 116 -7.46 -4.42 14.50
N ALA A 117 -6.42 -4.76 13.72
CA ALA A 117 -5.65 -3.84 12.88
C ALA A 117 -6.54 -2.94 11.99
N ARG A 118 -7.56 -3.54 11.36
CA ARG A 118 -8.53 -2.86 10.50
C ARG A 118 -9.29 -1.72 11.18
N ALA A 119 -9.56 -1.83 12.49
CA ALA A 119 -10.26 -0.79 13.24
C ALA A 119 -9.35 0.41 13.57
N ALA A 120 -8.05 0.15 13.78
CA ALA A 120 -7.07 1.18 14.11
C ALA A 120 -6.51 1.92 12.87
N GLN A 121 -6.53 1.29 11.70
CA GLN A 121 -5.93 1.81 10.45
C GLN A 121 -6.93 2.52 9.53
N SER A 122 -8.13 2.84 10.03
CA SER A 122 -9.10 3.72 9.35
C SER A 122 -8.97 5.18 9.83
N PRO A 123 -8.00 5.99 9.37
CA PRO A 123 -8.13 7.43 9.52
C PRO A 123 -9.17 7.89 8.49
N ARG A 124 -10.38 8.17 9.00
CA ARG A 124 -11.36 9.11 8.44
C ARG A 124 -11.18 9.46 6.94
N LEU A 125 -11.80 8.68 6.06
CA LEU A 125 -12.37 9.23 4.81
C LEU A 125 -13.63 10.08 5.14
N ARG A 126 -13.54 10.99 6.11
CA ARG A 126 -14.56 12.02 6.36
C ARG A 126 -14.02 13.36 5.86
N SER A 127 -14.71 13.88 4.85
CA SER A 127 -14.70 15.27 4.38
C SER A 127 -13.45 15.77 3.65
N VAL A 128 -13.35 15.40 2.38
CA VAL A 128 -13.09 16.42 1.34
C VAL A 128 -14.34 16.46 0.44
N LYS A 129 -15.45 16.93 1.00
CA LYS A 129 -16.61 17.37 0.21
C LYS A 129 -16.50 18.89 0.10
N THR A 130 -15.80 19.32 -0.94
CA THR A 130 -16.11 20.52 -1.74
C THR A 130 -16.32 21.82 -0.95
N ALA A 131 -15.23 22.52 -0.65
CA ALA A 131 -15.29 23.99 -0.59
C ALA A 131 -15.12 24.51 -2.02
N LEU A 132 -16.22 24.55 -2.79
CA LEU A 132 -16.33 25.49 -3.90
C LEU A 132 -17.02 26.73 -3.34
N THR A 133 -16.24 27.78 -3.15
CA THR A 133 -16.68 29.16 -2.97
C THR A 133 -17.73 29.57 -4.01
N PRO A 134 -18.78 30.32 -3.63
CA PRO A 134 -19.66 30.96 -4.60
C PRO A 134 -18.92 32.11 -5.30
N GLN A 135 -18.76 32.04 -6.62
CA GLN A 135 -18.32 33.17 -7.43
C GLN A 135 -19.47 34.18 -7.53
N SER A 136 -19.24 35.42 -7.08
CA SER A 136 -20.10 36.57 -7.38
C SER A 136 -20.08 36.90 -8.87
N PRO A 137 -21.23 37.22 -9.50
CA PRO A 137 -21.24 37.79 -10.84
C PRO A 137 -20.92 39.29 -10.82
N ILE A 138 -20.04 39.68 -11.75
CA ILE A 138 -19.58 41.03 -12.10
C ILE A 138 -20.76 41.86 -12.67
N PRO A 139 -20.88 43.18 -12.37
CA PRO A 139 -21.98 44.00 -12.87
C PRO A 139 -21.87 44.33 -14.36
N SER A 140 -22.98 44.17 -15.10
CA SER A 140 -23.13 44.64 -16.48
C SER A 140 -23.21 46.17 -16.53
N VAL A 141 -22.28 46.77 -17.24
CA VAL A 141 -22.36 48.16 -17.75
C VAL A 141 -23.26 48.14 -18.99
N LYS A 142 -24.29 48.99 -19.02
CA LYS A 142 -25.03 49.36 -20.23
C LYS A 142 -24.59 50.75 -20.70
N PRO A 143 -24.66 51.03 -22.02
CA PRO A 143 -24.16 52.26 -22.64
C PRO A 143 -24.93 53.52 -22.20
#